data_AF-A0A7C5GSE1-F1
#
_entry.id   AF-A0A7C5GSE1-F1
#
_cell.length_a   1.000
_cell.length_b   1.000
_cell.length_c   1.000
_cell.angle_alpha   90.00
_cell.angle_beta   90.00
_cell.angle_gamma   90.00
#
_symmetry.space_group_name_H-M   'P 1'
#
loop_
_entity.id
_entity.type
_entity.pdbx_description
1 polymer ?
#
loop_
_entity_poly.entity_id
_entity_poly.type
_entity_poly.pdbx_seq_one_letter_code
_entity_poly.pdbx_strand_id
1 'polypeptide(L)' 'LVIDQQQLPDCLEVTAWTKTEQGDFDEIMGVRHKTLPIEGVQFHPESILTEHGHAMLKNFLTM' A
#
# COMPACT_ATOMS: atom_id res chain seq x y z
N LEU A 1 7.94 -8.04 6.74
CA LEU A 1 7.08 -7.54 7.85
C LEU A 1 5.76 -7.19 7.19
N VAL A 2 4.65 -7.89 7.46
CA VAL A 2 3.35 -7.66 6.80
C VAL A 2 2.38 -7.08 7.82
N ILE A 3 1.53 -6.13 7.41
CA ILE A 3 0.49 -5.56 8.27
C ILE A 3 -0.65 -6.58 8.38
N ASP A 4 -0.98 -6.99 9.61
CA ASP A 4 -2.16 -7.83 9.87
C ASP A 4 -3.43 -7.00 9.71
N GLN A 5 -4.30 -7.41 8.80
CA GLN A 5 -5.58 -6.74 8.52
C GLN A 5 -6.48 -6.69 9.77
N GLN A 6 -6.43 -7.71 10.63
CA GLN A 6 -7.27 -7.79 11.83
C GLN A 6 -6.79 -6.84 12.94
N GLN A 7 -5.55 -6.34 12.83
CA GLN A 7 -4.94 -5.43 13.79
C GLN A 7 -4.66 -4.05 13.18
N LEU A 8 -5.29 -3.72 12.05
CA LEU A 8 -5.14 -2.42 11.43
C LEU A 8 -5.74 -1.34 12.35
N PRO A 9 -4.95 -0.35 12.79
CA PRO A 9 -5.48 0.74 13.61
C PRO A 9 -6.58 1.52 12.88
N ASP A 10 -7.61 1.95 13.60
CA ASP A 10 -8.74 2.71 13.05
C ASP A 10 -8.35 4.03 12.37
N CYS A 11 -7.17 4.57 12.69
CA CYS A 11 -6.65 5.78 12.07
C CYS A 11 -6.09 5.56 10.65
N LEU A 12 -5.91 4.31 10.23
CA LEU A 12 -5.41 3.92 8.91
C LEU A 12 -6.55 3.36 8.04
N GLU A 13 -6.41 3.56 6.73
CA GLU A 13 -7.23 2.92 5.70
C GLU A 13 -6.34 2.16 4.72
N VAL A 14 -6.81 1.01 4.23
CA VAL A 14 -6.08 0.22 3.24
C VAL A 14 -6.27 0.85 1.86
N THR A 15 -5.17 1.11 1.17
CA THR A 15 -5.15 1.72 -0.18
C THR A 15 -4.69 0.75 -1.26
N ALA A 16 -3.96 -0.31 -0.90
CA ALA A 16 -3.52 -1.35 -1.83
C ALA A 16 -3.43 -2.71 -1.15
N TRP A 17 -3.71 -3.79 -1.89
CA TRP A 17 -3.63 -5.17 -1.41
C TRP A 17 -3.34 -6.16 -2.54
N THR A 18 -2.74 -7.31 -2.22
CA THR A 18 -2.66 -8.47 -3.13
C THR A 18 -3.90 -9.34 -3.02
N LYS A 19 -4.08 -10.20 -4.02
CA LYS A 19 -5.12 -11.22 -4.02
C LYS A 19 -4.48 -12.59 -4.10
N THR A 20 -5.11 -13.58 -3.47
CA THR A 20 -4.76 -14.99 -3.64
C THR A 20 -5.06 -15.42 -5.08
N GLU A 21 -4.59 -16.61 -5.49
CA GLU A 21 -4.96 -17.20 -6.78
C GLU A 21 -6.48 -17.41 -6.94
N GLN A 22 -7.21 -17.49 -5.82
CA GLN A 22 -8.67 -17.61 -5.79
C GLN A 22 -9.38 -16.24 -5.88
N GLY A 23 -8.62 -15.14 -5.84
CA GLY A 23 -9.13 -13.78 -5.94
C GLY A 23 -9.51 -13.13 -4.61
N ASP A 24 -9.29 -13.84 -3.50
CA ASP A 24 -9.56 -13.35 -2.14
C ASP A 24 -8.49 -12.35 -1.69
N PHE A 25 -8.83 -11.52 -0.71
CA PHE A 25 -7.89 -10.60 -0.09
C PHE A 25 -6.74 -11.38 0.57
N ASP A 26 -5.50 -11.00 0.28
CA ASP A 26 -4.30 -11.69 0.76
C ASP A 26 -3.48 -10.77 1.68
N GLU A 27 -2.59 -9.94 1.14
CA GLU A 27 -1.71 -9.07 1.93
C GLU A 27 -2.00 -7.59 1.70
N ILE A 28 -1.89 -6.78 2.75
CA ILE A 28 -1.94 -5.32 2.65
C ILE A 28 -0.62 -4.82 2.04
N MET A 29 -0.75 -4.07 0.95
CA MET A 29 0.37 -3.49 0.20
C MET A 29 0.46 -1.97 0.32
N GLY A 30 -0.56 -1.32 0.86
CA GLY A 30 -0.58 0.12 1.04
C GLY A 30 -1.63 0.55 2.07
N VAL A 31 -1.27 1.58 2.85
CA VAL A 31 -2.13 2.21 3.84
C VAL A 31 -1.97 3.73 3.79
N ARG A 32 -3.03 4.44 4.16
CA ARG A 32 -3.03 5.90 4.34
C ARG A 32 -3.59 6.25 5.71
N HIS A 33 -3.06 7.29 6.34
CA HIS A 33 -3.69 7.86 7.53
C HIS A 33 -4.91 8.71 7.14
N LYS A 34 -6.05 8.49 7.80
CA LYS A 34 -7.33 9.11 7.42
C LYS A 34 -7.33 10.64 7.49
N THR A 35 -6.47 11.22 8.33
CA THR A 35 -6.43 12.66 8.61
C THR A 35 -5.07 13.33 8.43
N LEU A 36 -4.00 12.55 8.26
CA LEU A 36 -2.63 13.07 8.15
C LEU A 36 -2.11 12.73 6.76
N PRO A 37 -1.23 13.57 6.16
CA PRO A 37 -0.62 13.28 4.86
C PRO A 37 0.50 12.23 5.02
N ILE A 38 0.13 11.05 5.50
CA ILE A 38 1.03 9.92 5.78
C ILE A 38 0.52 8.72 5.01
N GLU A 39 1.41 8.13 4.21
CA GLU A 39 1.15 6.91 3.46
C GLU A 39 2.28 5.91 3.67
N GLY A 40 1.89 4.66 3.89
CA GLY A 40 2.77 3.52 3.96
C GLY A 40 2.53 2.65 2.74
N VAL A 41 3.60 2.25 2.08
CA VAL A 41 3.52 1.36 0.92
C VAL A 41 4.53 0.24 1.09
N GLN A 42 4.09 -0.97 0.82
CA GLN A 42 4.85 -2.17 1.01
C GLN A 42 5.25 -2.73 -0.35
N PHE A 43 6.48 -2.42 -0.74
CA PHE A 43 7.12 -2.98 -1.92
C PHE A 43 8.64 -3.00 -1.74
N HIS A 44 9.33 -3.88 -2.48
CA HIS A 44 10.78 -3.83 -2.52
C HIS A 44 11.21 -2.54 -3.23
N PRO A 45 12.22 -1.78 -2.73
CA PRO A 45 12.66 -0.53 -3.35
C PRO A 45 13.01 -0.68 -4.85
N GLU A 46 13.43 -1.87 -5.25
CA GLU A 46 13.76 -2.24 -6.63
C GLU A 46 12.55 -2.15 -7.59
N SER A 47 11.30 -2.27 -7.09
CA SER A 47 10.11 -2.19 -7.93
C SER A 47 9.74 -0.76 -8.35
N ILE A 48 10.34 0.28 -7.74
CA ILE A 48 10.18 1.68 -8.17
C ILE A 48 10.69 1.88 -9.61
N LEU A 49 11.72 1.13 -10.01
CA LEU A 49 12.34 1.21 -11.33
C LEU A 49 11.51 0.56 -12.45
N THR A 50 10.38 -0.07 -12.12
CA THR A 50 9.45 -0.62 -13.12
C THR A 50 8.60 0.48 -13.76
N GLU A 51 7.98 0.20 -14.90
CA GLU A 51 7.10 1.15 -15.60
C GLU A 51 5.95 1.64 -14.70
N HIS A 52 5.42 0.77 -13.85
CA HIS A 52 4.35 1.12 -12.90
C HIS A 52 4.87 1.75 -11.60
N GLY A 53 6.12 1.46 -11.20
CA GLY A 53 6.75 2.03 -10.00
C GLY A 53 6.91 3.55 -10.08
N HIS A 54 7.29 4.07 -11.26
CA HIS A 54 7.41 5.52 -11.47
C HIS A 54 6.05 6.24 -11.38
N ALA A 55 4.97 5.61 -11.85
CA ALA A 55 3.62 6.16 -11.74
C ALA A 55 3.16 6.21 -10.27
N MET A 56 3.44 5.16 -9.48
CA MET A 56 3.15 5.16 -8.04
C MET A 56 3.95 6.25 -7.30
N LEU A 57 5.24 6.40 -7.60
CA LEU A 57 6.07 7.44 -6.98
C LEU A 57 5.58 8.85 -7.34
N LYS A 58 5.19 9.07 -8.60
CA LYS A 58 4.61 10.35 -9.03
C LYS A 58 3.34 10.68 -8.24
N ASN A 59 2.43 9.71 -8.10
CA ASN A 59 1.19 9.91 -7.34
C ASN A 59 1.47 10.31 -5.89
N PHE A 60 2.47 9.69 -5.25
CA PHE A 60 2.90 10.05 -3.90
C PHE A 60 3.44 11.50 -3.81
N LEU A 61 4.23 11.93 -4.78
CA LEU A 61 4.85 13.27 -4.78
C LEU A 61 3.90 14.41 -5.16
N THR A 62 2.76 14.13 -5.79
CA THR A 62 1.81 15.14 -6.28
C THR A 62 0.49 15.22 -5.49
N MET A 63 0.44 14.62 -4.29
CA MET A 63 -0.71 14.68 -3.39
C MET A 63 -0.90 16.02 -2.69
#